data_AF-A0A7J4TZ39-F1
#
_entry.id   AF-A0A7J4TZ39-F1
#
_cell.length_a   1.000
_cell.length_b   1.000
_cell.length_c   1.000
_cell.angle_alpha   90.00
_cell.angle_beta   90.00
_cell.angle_gamma   90.00
#
_symmetry.space_group_name_H-M   'P 1'
#
loop_
_entity.id
_entity.type
_entity.pdbx_description
1 polymer ?
#
loop_
_entity_poly.entity_id
_entity_poly.type
_entity_poly.pdbx_seq_one_letter_code
_entity_poly.pdbx_strand_id
1 'polypeptide(L)'
;KSDPSNAIILHDSQNALRKKLRKAFLDVQDSDSPVFEIINHIILPKLGSMRVTPKPEFGEPSEWNDIDELTKAVSNGDLHPFDLKMATADSLSEILEPLREHFDSNNQLMNQIMEITG
;
A
#
# COMPACT_ATOMS: atom_id res chain seq x y z
N LYS A 1 7.12 6.76 -19.16
CA LYS A 1 6.42 7.69 -18.25
C LYS A 1 5.31 6.92 -17.57
N SER A 2 5.26 6.93 -16.25
CA SER A 2 4.19 6.35 -15.45
C SER A 2 2.90 7.17 -15.63
N ASP A 3 1.77 6.49 -15.76
CA ASP A 3 0.46 7.14 -15.70
C ASP A 3 0.26 7.69 -14.27
N PRO A 4 0.01 9.00 -14.08
CA PRO A 4 -0.19 9.60 -12.75
C PRO A 4 -1.29 8.91 -11.93
N SER A 5 -2.26 8.29 -12.60
CA SER A 5 -3.31 7.52 -11.93
C SER A 5 -2.81 6.24 -11.25
N ASN A 6 -1.64 5.74 -11.66
CA ASN A 6 -0.99 4.54 -11.10
C ASN A 6 0.16 4.88 -10.14
N ALA A 7 0.62 6.12 -10.10
CA ALA A 7 1.69 6.54 -9.20
C ALA A 7 1.16 6.76 -7.78
N ILE A 8 1.83 6.19 -6.77
CA ILE A 8 1.56 6.52 -5.36
C ILE A 8 2.18 7.89 -5.09
N ILE A 9 1.34 8.86 -4.72
CA ILE A 9 1.77 10.23 -4.43
C ILE A 9 1.89 10.37 -2.91
N LEU A 10 2.96 11.00 -2.44
CA LEU A 10 3.29 11.09 -1.01
C LEU A 10 2.19 11.77 -0.16
N HIS A 11 1.38 12.65 -0.78
CA HIS A 11 0.26 13.33 -0.13
C HIS A 11 -1.11 12.70 -0.48
N ASP A 12 -1.14 11.50 -1.07
CA ASP A 12 -2.40 10.79 -1.33
C ASP A 12 -3.13 10.53 -0.01
N SER A 13 -4.42 10.85 0.04
CA SER A 13 -5.31 10.40 1.13
C SER A 13 -5.41 8.87 1.17
N GLN A 14 -5.81 8.29 2.30
CA GLN A 14 -6.07 6.85 2.41
C GLN A 14 -7.03 6.34 1.32
N ASN A 15 -8.08 7.11 1.01
CA ASN A 15 -9.04 6.75 -0.04
C ASN A 15 -8.41 6.76 -1.44
N ALA A 16 -7.47 7.67 -1.71
CA ALA A 16 -6.72 7.68 -2.97
C ALA A 16 -5.79 6.48 -3.07
N LEU A 17 -5.05 6.16 -2.01
CA LEU A 17 -4.18 4.97 -1.93
C LEU A 17 -4.99 3.68 -2.19
N ARG A 18 -6.11 3.49 -1.50
CA ARG A 18 -6.98 2.32 -1.71
C ARG A 18 -7.47 2.22 -3.15
N LYS A 19 -7.86 3.33 -3.79
CA LYS A 19 -8.28 3.34 -5.20
C LYS A 19 -7.15 2.93 -6.15
N LYS A 20 -5.92 3.40 -5.90
CA LYS A 20 -4.74 3.08 -6.69
C LYS A 20 -4.33 1.62 -6.51
N LEU A 21 -4.16 1.16 -5.27
CA LEU A 21 -3.77 -0.22 -4.96
C LEU A 21 -4.82 -1.24 -5.41
N ARG A 22 -6.11 -0.90 -5.39
CA ARG A 22 -7.15 -1.76 -5.97
C ARG A 22 -6.92 -2.06 -7.45
N LYS A 23 -6.40 -1.10 -8.20
CA LYS A 23 -6.09 -1.21 -9.64
C LYS A 23 -4.66 -1.68 -9.92
N ALA A 24 -3.78 -1.65 -8.92
CA ALA A 24 -2.39 -2.02 -9.08
C ALA A 24 -2.27 -3.46 -9.61
N PHE A 25 -1.29 -3.69 -10.47
CA PHE A 25 -0.99 -5.01 -10.98
C PHE A 25 -0.47 -5.91 -9.85
N LEU A 26 -0.96 -7.15 -9.81
CA LEU A 26 -0.49 -8.19 -8.91
C LEU A 26 -0.56 -9.51 -9.67
N ASP A 27 0.61 -10.07 -9.95
CA ASP A 27 0.78 -11.45 -10.37
C ASP A 27 1.15 -12.25 -9.13
N VAL A 28 0.30 -13.19 -8.76
CA VAL A 28 0.46 -13.97 -7.52
C VAL A 28 1.53 -15.05 -7.64
N GLN A 29 2.03 -15.32 -8.84
CA GLN A 29 3.10 -16.29 -9.10
C GLN A 29 4.47 -15.61 -9.25
N ASP A 30 4.50 -14.29 -9.30
CA ASP A 30 5.71 -13.49 -9.48
C ASP A 30 6.02 -12.70 -8.20
N SER A 31 7.12 -13.03 -7.53
CA SER A 31 7.57 -12.33 -6.33
C SER A 31 7.95 -10.87 -6.60
N ASP A 32 8.29 -10.54 -7.85
CA ASP A 32 8.67 -9.20 -8.29
C ASP A 32 7.44 -8.37 -8.70
N SER A 33 6.24 -8.88 -8.41
CA SER A 33 5.03 -8.12 -8.69
C SER A 33 4.98 -6.80 -7.91
N PRO A 34 4.53 -5.68 -8.50
CA PRO A 34 4.67 -4.35 -7.89
C PRO A 34 4.09 -4.20 -6.48
N VAL A 35 3.00 -4.93 -6.17
CA VAL A 35 2.42 -4.91 -4.81
C VAL A 35 3.34 -5.60 -3.81
N PHE A 36 3.97 -6.72 -4.19
CA PHE A 36 4.96 -7.40 -3.34
C PHE A 36 6.22 -6.56 -3.16
N GLU A 37 6.70 -5.88 -4.20
CA GLU A 37 7.85 -4.97 -4.09
C GLU A 37 7.59 -3.83 -3.09
N ILE A 38 6.39 -3.23 -3.11
CA ILE A 38 5.98 -2.21 -2.14
C ILE A 38 6.03 -2.77 -0.71
N ILE A 39 5.49 -3.97 -0.51
CA ILE A 39 5.47 -4.59 0.81
C ILE A 39 6.90 -4.86 1.30
N ASN A 40 7.72 -5.49 0.46
CA ASN A 40 9.07 -5.92 0.80
C ASN A 40 10.02 -4.73 1.06
N HIS A 41 9.93 -3.68 0.24
CA HIS A 41 10.91 -2.58 0.27
C HIS A 41 10.44 -1.35 1.03
N ILE A 42 9.14 -1.21 1.32
CA ILE A 42 8.60 -0.03 2.01
C ILE A 42 7.91 -0.44 3.31
N ILE A 43 6.93 -1.34 3.26
CA ILE A 43 6.08 -1.64 4.42
C ILE A 43 6.86 -2.40 5.49
N LEU A 44 7.42 -3.56 5.15
CA LEU A 44 8.14 -4.40 6.12
C LEU A 44 9.34 -3.66 6.74
N PRO A 45 10.18 -2.92 5.99
CA PRO A 45 11.28 -2.17 6.60
C PRO A 45 10.85 -1.01 7.51
N LYS A 46 9.64 -0.46 7.31
CA LYS A 46 9.14 0.68 8.10
C LYS A 46 8.31 0.27 9.32
N LEU A 47 7.47 -0.75 9.18
CA LEU A 47 6.53 -1.18 10.22
C LEU A 47 6.97 -2.48 10.91
N GLY A 48 7.89 -3.24 10.32
CA GLY A 48 8.32 -4.56 10.81
C GLY A 48 7.34 -5.69 10.49
N SER A 49 6.05 -5.39 10.40
CA SER A 49 5.00 -6.31 9.99
C SER A 49 3.86 -5.57 9.28
N MET A 50 3.00 -6.33 8.62
CA MET A 50 1.78 -5.86 7.98
C MET A 50 0.58 -6.68 8.48
N ARG A 51 -0.45 -5.98 8.94
CA ARG A 51 -1.71 -6.61 9.33
C ARG A 51 -2.67 -6.66 8.15
N VAL A 52 -3.22 -7.83 7.88
CA VAL A 52 -4.29 -8.01 6.89
C VAL A 52 -5.57 -8.35 7.62
N THR A 53 -6.63 -7.58 7.37
CA THR A 53 -7.94 -7.77 8.02
C THR A 53 -9.00 -7.93 6.93
N PRO A 54 -9.27 -9.17 6.48
CA PRO A 54 -10.40 -9.46 5.61
C PRO A 54 -11.72 -9.05 6.27
N LYS A 55 -12.81 -9.02 5.50
CA LYS A 55 -14.13 -8.98 6.13
C LYS A 55 -14.31 -10.26 6.98
N PRO A 56 -15.00 -10.18 8.13
CA PRO A 56 -15.19 -11.34 9.01
C PRO A 56 -15.82 -12.57 8.34
N GLU A 57 -16.62 -12.36 7.28
CA GLU A 57 -17.24 -13.42 6.49
C GLU A 57 -16.26 -14.17 5.55
N PHE A 58 -15.05 -13.63 5.33
CA PHE A 58 -14.05 -14.16 4.41
C PHE A 58 -12.73 -14.56 5.07
N GLY A 59 -12.57 -14.34 6.38
CA GLY A 59 -11.39 -14.75 7.12
C GLY A 59 -11.18 -13.97 8.41
N GLU A 60 -10.15 -14.39 9.14
CA GLU A 60 -9.72 -13.74 10.38
C GLU A 60 -8.54 -12.79 10.11
N PRO A 61 -8.33 -11.78 10.97
CA PRO A 61 -7.15 -10.93 10.90
C PRO A 61 -5.85 -11.76 11.02
N SER A 62 -4.86 -11.42 10.21
CA SER A 62 -3.53 -12.04 10.20
C SER A 62 -2.43 -10.97 10.18
N GLU A 63 -1.23 -11.35 10.60
CA GLU A 63 -0.05 -10.48 10.63
C GLU A 63 1.11 -11.17 9.93
N TRP A 64 1.81 -10.43 9.08
CA TRP A 64 2.82 -10.95 8.17
C TRP A 64 4.08 -10.10 8.28
N ASN A 65 5.22 -10.73 8.50
CA ASN A 65 6.54 -10.07 8.60
C ASN A 65 7.58 -10.67 7.64
N ASP A 66 7.24 -11.75 6.95
CA ASP A 66 8.07 -12.42 5.97
C ASP A 66 7.38 -12.37 4.59
N ILE A 67 8.10 -11.85 3.59
CA ILE A 67 7.55 -11.68 2.24
C ILE A 67 7.34 -13.02 1.54
N ASP A 68 8.19 -14.02 1.78
CA ASP A 68 8.09 -15.32 1.13
C ASP A 68 6.86 -16.09 1.65
N GLU A 69 6.60 -16.02 2.95
CA GLU A 69 5.37 -16.59 3.54
C GLU A 69 4.11 -15.90 3.00
N LEU A 70 4.15 -14.58 2.89
CA LEU A 70 3.03 -13.79 2.37
C LEU A 70 2.74 -14.10 0.89
N THR A 71 3.77 -14.13 0.04
CA THR A 71 3.63 -14.46 -1.38
C THR A 71 3.08 -15.88 -1.55
N LYS A 72 3.56 -16.85 -0.76
CA LYS A 72 3.03 -18.24 -0.77
C LYS A 72 1.57 -18.31 -0.36
N ALA A 73 1.18 -17.58 0.70
CA ALA A 73 -0.21 -17.56 1.16
C ALA A 73 -1.15 -17.02 0.08
N VAL A 74 -0.71 -16.00 -0.66
CA VAL A 74 -1.50 -15.42 -1.76
C VAL A 74 -1.51 -16.33 -2.99
N SER A 75 -0.38 -16.96 -3.33
CA SER A 75 -0.29 -17.88 -4.47
C SER A 75 -1.13 -19.15 -4.27
N ASN A 76 -1.24 -19.62 -3.03
CA ASN A 76 -2.00 -20.82 -2.66
C ASN A 76 -3.49 -20.54 -2.42
N GLY A 77 -3.88 -19.26 -2.35
CA GLY A 77 -5.26 -18.83 -2.11
C GLY A 77 -5.67 -18.76 -0.64
N ASP A 78 -4.74 -18.94 0.30
CA ASP A 78 -4.98 -18.77 1.74
C ASP A 78 -5.23 -17.30 2.10
N LEU A 79 -4.60 -16.38 1.35
CA LEU A 79 -4.84 -14.95 1.44
C LEU A 79 -5.35 -14.39 0.10
N HIS A 80 -6.49 -13.71 0.12
CA HIS A 80 -7.08 -13.19 -1.10
C HIS A 80 -6.30 -11.97 -1.64
N PRO A 81 -6.01 -11.90 -2.96
CA PRO A 81 -5.24 -10.79 -3.56
C PRO A 81 -5.83 -9.39 -3.31
N PHE A 82 -7.15 -9.29 -3.20
CA PHE A 82 -7.81 -8.03 -2.86
C PHE A 82 -7.48 -7.56 -1.43
N ASP A 83 -7.48 -8.47 -0.46
CA ASP A 83 -7.23 -8.12 0.94
C ASP A 83 -5.76 -7.72 1.13
N LEU A 84 -4.84 -8.40 0.43
CA LEU A 84 -3.44 -7.98 0.36
C LEU A 84 -3.31 -6.52 -0.13
N LYS A 85 -3.97 -6.19 -1.25
CA LYS A 85 -3.93 -4.84 -1.82
C LYS A 85 -4.50 -3.77 -0.87
N MET A 86 -5.56 -4.11 -0.13
CA MET A 86 -6.16 -3.18 0.83
C MET A 86 -5.27 -2.99 2.05
N ALA A 87 -4.68 -4.06 2.59
CA ALA A 87 -3.70 -3.97 3.66
C ALA A 87 -2.47 -3.15 3.24
N THR A 88 -1.97 -3.35 2.01
CA THR A 88 -0.87 -2.56 1.44
C THR A 88 -1.21 -1.06 1.43
N ALA A 89 -2.42 -0.70 1.01
CA ALA A 89 -2.86 0.69 0.99
C ALA A 89 -2.97 1.30 2.40
N ASP A 90 -3.41 0.51 3.37
CA ASP A 90 -3.59 0.94 4.75
C ASP A 90 -2.25 1.13 5.45
N SER A 91 -1.30 0.20 5.28
CA SER A 91 0.06 0.35 5.79
C SER A 91 0.80 1.52 5.16
N LEU A 92 0.66 1.75 3.85
CA LEU A 92 1.20 2.96 3.23
C LEU A 92 0.55 4.23 3.78
N SER A 93 -0.74 4.19 4.06
CA SER A 93 -1.43 5.32 4.68
C SER A 93 -0.87 5.63 6.06
N GLU A 94 -0.62 4.62 6.89
CA GLU A 94 0.03 4.78 8.21
C GLU A 94 1.43 5.39 8.08
N ILE A 95 2.26 4.85 7.17
CA ILE A 95 3.62 5.35 6.94
C ILE A 95 3.62 6.82 6.49
N LEU A 96 2.64 7.23 5.69
CA LEU A 96 2.56 8.59 5.14
C LEU A 96 1.79 9.57 6.02
N GLU A 97 1.15 9.11 7.10
CA GLU A 97 0.33 9.96 7.97
C GLU A 97 1.11 11.15 8.57
N PRO A 98 2.30 10.98 9.18
CA PRO A 98 3.05 12.11 9.75
C PRO A 98 3.43 13.16 8.69
N LEU A 99 3.66 12.71 7.45
CA LEU A 99 4.00 13.60 6.35
C LEU A 99 2.78 14.38 5.87
N ARG A 100 1.59 13.76 5.83
CA ARG A 100 0.34 14.46 5.50
C ARG A 100 0.01 15.52 6.55
N GLU A 101 0.13 15.21 7.83
CA GLU A 101 -0.06 16.20 8.91
C GLU A 101 0.88 17.40 8.79
N HIS A 102 2.14 17.15 8.41
CA HIS A 102 3.11 18.21 8.15
C HIS A 102 2.70 19.10 6.95
N PHE A 103 2.13 18.55 5.89
CA PHE A 103 1.66 19.35 4.75
C PHE A 103 0.36 20.11 5.05
N ASP A 104 -0.57 19.49 5.77
CA ASP A 104 -1.86 20.11 6.12
C ASP A 104 -1.67 21.30 7.07
N SER A 105 -0.66 21.25 7.94
CA SER A 105 -0.29 22.37 8.81
C SER A 105 0.50 23.48 8.09
N ASN A 106 0.93 23.26 6.83
CA ASN A 106 1.88 24.13 6.14
C ASN A 106 1.47 24.40 4.68
N ASN A 107 0.36 25.14 4.50
CA ASN A 107 -0.28 25.46 3.22
C ASN A 107 0.66 25.98 2.11
N GLN A 108 1.73 26.71 2.44
CA GLN A 108 2.69 27.19 1.44
C GLN A 108 3.47 26.06 0.77
N LEU A 109 3.84 25.04 1.53
CA LEU A 109 4.60 23.90 1.02
C LEU A 109 3.73 23.02 0.11
N MET A 110 2.45 22.86 0.45
CA MET A 110 1.50 22.12 -0.38
C MET A 110 1.32 22.77 -1.76
N ASN A 111 1.15 24.10 -1.80
CA ASN A 111 1.02 24.84 -3.06
C ASN A 111 2.26 24.69 -3.95
N GLN A 112 3.46 24.73 -3.38
CA GLN A 112 4.72 24.54 -4.13
C GLN A 112 4.83 23.14 -4.73
N ILE A 113 4.38 22.09 -4.02
CA ILE A 113 4.40 20.73 -4.55
C ILE A 113 3.39 20.56 -5.67
N MET A 114 2.19 21.15 -5.56
CA MET A 114 1.19 21.12 -6.62
C MET A 114 1.69 21.79 -7.91
N GLU A 115 2.46 22.89 -7.80
CA GLU A 115 3.06 23.54 -8.97
C GLU A 115 4.13 22.70 -9.68
N ILE A 116 4.84 21.81 -8.96
CA ILE A 116 5.90 20.97 -9.52
C ILE A 116 5.36 19.65 -10.08
N THR A 117 4.28 19.13 -9.48
CA THR A 117 3.72 17.81 -9.80
C THR A 117 2.50 17.85 -10.72
N GLY A 118 1.98 19.04 -11.03
CA GLY A 118 0.87 19.31 -11.94
C GLY A 118 1.21 19.31 -13.42
#